data_AF-A0A934QLW5-F1
#
_entry.id   AF-A0A934QLW5-F1
#
_cell.length_a   1.000
_cell.length_b   1.000
_cell.length_c   1.000
_cell.angle_alpha   90.00
_cell.angle_beta   90.00
_cell.angle_gamma   90.00
#
_symmetry.space_group_name_H-M   'P 1'
#
loop_
_entity.id
_entity.type
_entity.pdbx_description
1 polymer ?
#
loop_
_entity_poly.entity_id
_entity_poly.type
_entity_poly.pdbx_seq_one_letter_code
_entity_poly.pdbx_strand_id
1 'polypeptide(L)'
;MSALDNLVRISRWHLDEARQKLGDLERLETRLQDDLQRLDESLVAEQKAAQESDLARAAYPAYAEAQKVRRQRLERSIAEVQSQIAQARETVADAFREAKKYELARDNERARAKAKRERAEAAQMDEMGLQLHRRKQRSGGEGGAS
;
A
#
# COMPACT_ATOMS: atom_id res chain seq x y z
N MET A 1 -0.06 -7.86 23.01
CA MET A 1 -0.50 -7.76 21.60
C MET A 1 -1.20 -9.06 21.24
N SER A 2 -2.39 -8.98 20.64
CA SER A 2 -3.10 -10.16 20.14
C SER A 2 -2.42 -10.70 18.87
N ALA A 3 -2.69 -11.95 18.50
CA ALA A 3 -2.23 -12.50 17.23
C ALA A 3 -2.74 -11.67 16.02
N LEU A 4 -3.97 -11.14 16.10
CA LEU A 4 -4.55 -10.26 15.08
C LEU A 4 -3.82 -8.91 14.98
N ASP A 5 -3.37 -8.33 16.10
CA ASP A 5 -2.55 -7.11 16.07
C ASP A 5 -1.25 -7.33 15.29
N ASN A 6 -0.61 -8.49 15.45
CA ASN A 6 0.60 -8.84 14.71
C ASN A 6 0.32 -9.06 13.22
N LEU A 7 -0.79 -9.73 12.86
CA LEU A 7 -1.19 -9.93 11.46
C LEU A 7 -1.50 -8.60 10.76
N VAL A 8 -2.16 -7.66 11.44
CA VAL A 8 -2.37 -6.30 10.90
C VAL A 8 -1.03 -5.60 10.66
N ARG A 9 -0.08 -5.71 11.58
CA ARG A 9 1.25 -5.10 11.41
C ARG A 9 2.00 -5.68 10.21
N ILE A 10 2.03 -7.00 10.09
CA ILE A 10 2.73 -7.69 8.99
C ILE A 10 2.07 -7.38 7.64
N SER A 11 0.73 -7.42 7.56
CA SER A 11 0.01 -7.12 6.32
C SER A 11 0.16 -5.67 5.86
N ARG A 12 0.24 -4.71 6.80
CA ARG A 12 0.57 -3.32 6.47
C ARG A 12 1.99 -3.19 5.92
N TRP A 13 2.96 -3.86 6.55
CA TRP A 13 4.33 -3.86 6.04
C TRP A 13 4.42 -4.45 4.62
N HIS A 14 3.72 -5.56 4.34
CA HIS A 14 3.63 -6.11 2.98
C HIS A 14 3.00 -5.14 1.98
N LEU A 15 1.94 -4.41 2.37
CA LEU A 15 1.33 -3.38 1.52
C LEU A 15 2.30 -2.25 1.21
N ASP A 16 3.05 -1.79 2.22
CA ASP A 16 4.04 -0.73 2.04
C ASP A 16 5.20 -1.19 1.13
N GLU A 17 5.67 -2.43 1.30
CA GLU A 17 6.67 -3.03 0.42
C GLU A 17 6.18 -3.16 -1.03
N ALA A 18 4.94 -3.60 -1.24
CA ALA A 18 4.33 -3.69 -2.56
C ALA A 18 4.22 -2.31 -3.23
N ARG A 19 3.83 -1.28 -2.47
CA ARG A 19 3.76 0.11 -2.95
C ARG A 19 5.13 0.66 -3.30
N GLN A 20 6.14 0.36 -2.48
CA GLN A 20 7.51 0.77 -2.75
C GLN A 20 8.01 0.17 -4.07
N LYS A 21 7.81 -1.14 -4.27
CA LYS A 21 8.16 -1.84 -5.53
C LYS A 21 7.46 -1.24 -6.74
N LEU A 22 6.16 -0.95 -6.64
CA LEU A 22 5.42 -0.26 -7.69
C LEU A 22 6.05 1.11 -8.01
N GLY A 23 6.33 1.92 -6.99
CA GLY A 23 6.96 3.22 -7.18
C GLY A 23 8.37 3.16 -7.75
N ASP A 24 9.16 2.12 -7.42
CA ASP A 24 10.47 1.87 -8.03
C ASP A 24 10.37 1.58 -9.52
N LEU A 25 9.38 0.77 -9.93
CA LEU A 25 9.11 0.45 -11.34
C LEU A 25 8.61 1.66 -12.11
N GLU A 26 7.70 2.45 -11.55
CA GLU A 26 7.20 3.69 -12.18
C GLU A 26 8.34 4.70 -12.39
N ARG A 27 9.25 4.84 -11.41
CA ARG A 27 10.47 5.65 -11.58
C ARG A 27 11.40 5.11 -12.67
N LEU A 28 11.52 3.79 -12.78
CA LEU A 28 12.32 3.17 -13.84
C LEU A 28 11.71 3.44 -15.21
N GLU A 29 10.39 3.34 -15.36
CA GLU A 29 9.68 3.67 -16.60
C GLU A 29 9.96 5.12 -17.02
N THR A 30 9.80 6.09 -16.11
CA THR A 30 10.08 7.51 -16.40
C THR A 30 11.51 7.71 -16.90
N ARG A 31 12.50 7.10 -16.22
CA ARG A 31 13.91 7.22 -16.65
C ARG A 31 14.15 6.66 -18.05
N LEU A 32 13.53 5.52 -18.38
CA LEU A 32 13.65 4.90 -19.70
C LEU A 32 12.98 5.75 -20.79
N GLN A 33 11.84 6.37 -20.48
CA GLN A 33 11.17 7.31 -21.38
C GLN A 33 12.02 8.57 -21.62
N ASP A 34 12.62 9.12 -20.57
CA ASP A 34 13.55 10.25 -20.68
C ASP A 34 14.78 9.89 -21.52
N ASP A 35 15.34 8.68 -21.35
CA ASP A 35 16.45 8.18 -22.16
C ASP A 35 16.06 8.05 -23.63
N LEU A 36 14.84 7.58 -23.92
CA LEU A 36 14.32 7.48 -25.28
C LEU A 36 14.16 8.86 -25.92
N GLN A 37 13.63 9.84 -25.19
CA GLN A 37 13.51 11.21 -25.68
C GLN A 37 14.89 11.83 -25.97
N ARG A 38 15.85 11.69 -25.05
CA ARG A 38 17.24 12.17 -25.26
C ARG A 38 17.88 11.53 -26.50
N LEU A 39 17.57 10.26 -26.75
CA LEU A 39 18.04 9.55 -27.93
C LEU A 39 17.50 10.18 -29.21
N ASP A 40 16.18 10.41 -29.27
CA ASP A 40 15.51 11.02 -30.41
C ASP A 40 16.03 12.46 -30.66
N GLU A 41 16.27 13.23 -29.60
CA GLU A 41 16.90 14.57 -29.67
C GLU A 41 18.33 14.51 -30.25
N SER A 42 19.14 13.54 -29.81
CA SER A 42 20.50 13.35 -30.34
C SER A 42 20.52 12.98 -31.82
N LEU A 43 19.55 12.18 -32.28
CA LEU A 43 19.42 11.79 -33.68
C LEU A 43 19.11 12.99 -34.56
N VAL A 44 18.23 13.89 -34.10
CA VAL A 44 17.92 15.14 -34.80
C VAL A 44 19.13 16.07 -34.86
N ALA A 45 19.90 16.17 -33.77
CA ALA A 45 21.13 16.96 -33.75
C ALA A 45 22.17 16.42 -34.75
N GLU A 46 22.39 15.11 -34.78
CA GLU A 46 23.33 14.48 -35.72
C GLU A 46 22.87 14.64 -37.18
N GLN A 47 21.56 14.56 -37.44
CA GLN A 47 21.00 14.78 -38.77
C GLN A 47 21.29 16.20 -39.28
N LYS A 48 21.20 17.22 -38.42
CA LYS A 48 21.54 18.60 -38.77
C LYS A 48 23.04 18.74 -39.07
N ALA A 49 23.90 18.15 -38.24
CA ALA A 49 25.35 18.17 -38.47
C ALA A 49 25.74 17.51 -39.81
N ALA A 50 25.05 16.43 -40.19
CA ALA A 50 25.23 15.75 -41.47
C ALA A 50 24.82 16.60 -42.70
N GLN A 51 23.92 17.56 -42.53
CA GLN A 51 23.56 18.52 -43.57
C GLN A 51 24.67 19.57 -43.76
N GLU A 52 25.36 19.95 -42.69
CA GLU A 52 26.36 21.02 -42.66
C GLU A 52 27.79 20.56 -43.03
N SER A 53 28.10 19.26 -42.92
CA SER A 53 29.45 18.73 -43.16
C SER A 53 29.45 17.42 -43.96
N ASP A 54 30.27 17.35 -45.01
CA ASP A 54 30.40 16.14 -45.84
C ASP A 54 30.97 14.95 -45.06
N LEU A 55 31.88 15.21 -44.11
CA LEU A 55 32.42 14.17 -43.22
C LEU A 55 31.31 13.59 -42.31
N ALA A 56 30.48 14.46 -41.73
CA ALA A 56 29.35 14.05 -40.90
C ALA A 56 28.30 13.30 -41.75
N ARG A 57 28.05 13.76 -42.99
CA ARG A 57 27.14 13.10 -43.92
C ARG A 57 27.55 11.67 -44.24
N ALA A 58 28.85 11.42 -44.38
CA ALA A 58 29.37 10.07 -44.60
C ALA A 58 29.23 9.16 -43.37
N ALA A 59 29.36 9.70 -42.16
CA ALA A 59 29.24 8.94 -40.90
C ALA A 59 27.79 8.69 -40.45
N TYR A 60 26.86 9.55 -40.86
CA TYR A 60 25.47 9.55 -40.39
C TYR A 60 24.73 8.21 -40.55
N PRO A 61 24.83 7.47 -41.66
CA PRO A 61 24.10 6.19 -41.80
C PRO A 61 24.48 5.16 -40.73
N ALA A 62 25.77 5.04 -40.42
CA ALA A 62 26.25 4.12 -39.39
C ALA A 62 25.76 4.54 -37.99
N TYR A 63 25.77 5.86 -37.72
CA TYR A 63 25.23 6.41 -36.49
C TYR A 63 23.71 6.14 -36.37
N ALA A 64 22.94 6.42 -37.42
CA ALA A 64 21.49 6.26 -37.42
C ALA A 64 21.07 4.80 -37.19
N GLU A 65 21.76 3.83 -37.79
CA GLU A 65 21.50 2.41 -37.53
C GLU A 65 21.84 2.03 -36.07
N ALA A 66 22.93 2.54 -35.50
CA ALA A 66 23.26 2.33 -34.09
C ALA A 66 22.19 2.92 -33.16
N GLN A 67 21.69 4.13 -33.45
CA GLN A 67 20.62 4.75 -32.67
C GLN A 67 19.31 3.98 -32.79
N LYS A 68 18.95 3.49 -33.97
CA LYS A 68 17.75 2.65 -34.18
C LYS A 68 17.80 1.38 -33.33
N VAL A 69 18.93 0.69 -33.29
CA VAL A 69 19.10 -0.49 -32.44
C VAL A 69 18.96 -0.13 -30.96
N ARG A 70 19.52 0.99 -30.52
CA ARG A 70 19.39 1.47 -29.13
C ARG A 70 17.95 1.84 -28.79
N ARG A 71 17.24 2.49 -29.71
CA ARG A 71 15.82 2.85 -29.59
C ARG A 71 14.95 1.61 -29.37
N GLN A 72 15.10 0.61 -30.23
CA GLN A 72 14.36 -0.65 -30.14
C GLN A 72 14.59 -1.37 -28.81
N ARG A 73 15.82 -1.30 -28.26
CA ARG A 73 16.12 -1.86 -26.93
C ARG A 73 15.41 -1.09 -25.82
N LEU A 74 15.42 0.24 -25.85
CA LEU A 74 14.71 1.07 -24.87
C LEU A 74 13.20 0.84 -24.93
N GLU A 75 12.61 0.82 -26.13
CA GLU A 75 11.18 0.54 -26.33
C GLU A 75 10.79 -0.83 -25.76
N ARG A 76 11.62 -1.86 -25.98
CA ARG A 76 11.39 -3.18 -25.39
C ARG A 76 11.46 -3.13 -23.86
N SER A 77 12.50 -2.50 -23.30
CA SER A 77 12.63 -2.36 -21.84
C SER A 77 11.46 -1.60 -21.22
N ILE A 78 10.96 -0.55 -21.88
CA ILE A 78 9.76 0.19 -21.45
C ILE A 78 8.55 -0.73 -21.42
N ALA A 79 8.30 -1.49 -22.50
CA ALA A 79 7.18 -2.43 -22.55
C ALA A 79 7.26 -3.52 -21.47
N GLU A 80 8.46 -4.03 -21.20
CA GLU A 80 8.70 -4.99 -20.12
C GLU A 80 8.41 -4.39 -18.73
N VAL A 81 8.89 -3.16 -18.46
CA VAL A 81 8.62 -2.46 -17.20
C VAL A 81 7.14 -2.14 -17.05
N GLN A 82 6.45 -1.74 -18.12
CA GLN A 82 5.00 -1.50 -18.09
C GLN A 82 4.20 -2.76 -17.73
N SER A 83 4.61 -3.92 -18.25
CA SER A 83 4.02 -5.21 -17.84
C SER A 83 4.27 -5.50 -16.35
N GLN A 84 5.48 -5.22 -15.86
CA GLN A 84 5.81 -5.37 -14.43
C GLN A 84 5.01 -4.39 -13.55
N ILE A 85 4.79 -3.16 -14.00
CA ILE A 85 3.95 -2.17 -13.30
C ILE A 85 2.50 -2.67 -13.19
N ALA A 86 1.95 -3.25 -14.25
CA ALA A 86 0.60 -3.81 -14.21
C ALA A 86 0.49 -4.92 -13.15
N GLN A 87 1.45 -5.84 -13.12
CA GLN A 87 1.50 -6.91 -12.11
C GLN A 87 1.72 -6.36 -10.69
N ALA A 88 2.56 -5.34 -10.54
CA ALA A 88 2.81 -4.69 -9.26
C ALA A 88 1.54 -3.97 -8.73
N ARG A 89 0.73 -3.37 -9.61
CA ARG A 89 -0.55 -2.77 -9.24
C ARG A 89 -1.54 -3.81 -8.72
N GLU A 90 -1.62 -4.97 -9.37
CA GLU A 90 -2.42 -6.11 -8.88
C GLU A 90 -1.94 -6.57 -7.51
N THR A 91 -0.62 -6.72 -7.34
CA THR A 91 0.01 -7.09 -6.06
C THR A 91 -0.33 -6.10 -4.94
N VAL A 92 -0.28 -4.80 -5.22
CA VAL A 92 -0.69 -3.75 -4.27
C VAL A 92 -2.18 -3.90 -3.91
N ALA A 93 -3.03 -4.16 -4.90
CA ALA A 93 -4.47 -4.34 -4.68
C ALA A 93 -4.76 -5.57 -3.80
N ASP A 94 -4.06 -6.68 -4.02
CA ASP A 94 -4.16 -7.89 -3.19
C ASP A 94 -3.67 -7.65 -1.76
N ALA A 95 -2.49 -7.04 -1.60
CA ALA A 95 -1.95 -6.72 -0.28
C ALA A 95 -2.88 -5.76 0.50
N PHE A 96 -3.51 -4.82 -0.20
CA PHE A 96 -4.49 -3.92 0.40
C PHE A 96 -5.74 -4.65 0.87
N ARG A 97 -6.30 -5.55 0.06
CA ARG A 97 -7.45 -6.38 0.44
C ARG A 97 -7.15 -7.21 1.68
N GLU A 98 -5.98 -7.83 1.73
CA GLU A 98 -5.55 -8.67 2.85
C GLU A 98 -5.34 -7.84 4.13
N ALA A 99 -4.70 -6.68 4.03
CA ALA A 99 -4.55 -5.76 5.16
C ALA A 99 -5.93 -5.33 5.71
N LYS A 100 -6.89 -4.99 4.83
CA LYS A 100 -8.25 -4.61 5.25
C LYS A 100 -9.01 -5.73 5.93
N LYS A 101 -8.86 -6.97 5.46
CA LYS A 101 -9.44 -8.15 6.08
C LYS A 101 -8.96 -8.32 7.53
N TYR A 102 -7.66 -8.21 7.78
CA TYR A 102 -7.13 -8.32 9.15
C TYR A 102 -7.52 -7.14 10.03
N GLU A 103 -7.53 -5.91 9.48
CA GLU A 103 -8.00 -4.73 10.21
C GLU A 103 -9.44 -4.92 10.70
N LEU A 104 -10.35 -5.36 9.82
CA LEU A 104 -11.74 -5.62 10.16
C LEU A 104 -11.89 -6.75 11.18
N ALA A 105 -11.13 -7.84 11.04
CA ALA A 105 -11.16 -8.95 11.99
C ALA A 105 -10.74 -8.52 13.40
N ARG A 106 -9.67 -7.73 13.50
CA ARG A 106 -9.19 -7.16 14.77
C ARG A 106 -10.21 -6.20 15.38
N ASP A 107 -10.82 -5.34 14.59
CA ASP A 107 -11.78 -4.36 15.09
C ASP A 107 -13.05 -5.05 15.61
N ASN A 108 -13.49 -6.11 14.93
CA ASN A 108 -14.57 -6.98 15.40
C ASN A 108 -14.23 -7.71 16.71
N GLU A 109 -13.01 -8.23 16.85
CA GLU A 109 -12.54 -8.85 18.10
C GLU A 109 -12.58 -7.84 19.26
N ARG A 110 -12.04 -6.64 19.04
CA ARG A 110 -12.03 -5.56 20.03
C ARG A 110 -13.44 -5.14 20.43
N ALA A 111 -14.35 -5.01 19.47
CA ALA A 111 -15.74 -4.69 19.74
C ALA A 111 -16.43 -5.76 20.60
N ARG A 112 -16.22 -7.05 20.28
CA ARG A 112 -16.75 -8.17 21.08
C ARG A 112 -16.17 -8.18 22.50
N ALA A 113 -14.86 -7.96 22.64
CA ALA A 113 -14.20 -7.91 23.93
C ALA A 113 -14.72 -6.73 24.78
N LYS A 114 -14.92 -5.56 24.17
CA LYS A 114 -15.50 -4.38 24.83
C LYS A 114 -16.93 -4.65 25.30
N ALA A 115 -17.81 -5.16 24.42
CA ALA A 115 -19.18 -5.49 24.77
C ALA A 115 -19.27 -6.54 25.89
N LYS A 116 -18.36 -7.52 25.92
CA LYS A 116 -18.28 -8.50 27.01
C LYS A 116 -17.91 -7.86 28.35
N ARG A 117 -16.97 -6.90 28.35
CA ARG A 117 -16.58 -6.16 29.56
C ARG A 117 -17.72 -5.30 30.07
N GLU A 118 -18.35 -4.51 29.20
CA GLU A 118 -19.49 -3.65 29.56
C GLU A 118 -20.64 -4.46 30.15
N ARG A 119 -20.95 -5.64 29.57
CA ARG A 119 -21.97 -6.55 30.13
C ARG A 119 -21.59 -7.10 31.51
N ALA A 120 -20.32 -7.46 31.71
CA ALA A 120 -19.85 -7.96 33.00
C ALA A 120 -19.88 -6.86 34.07
N GLU A 121 -19.46 -5.64 33.73
CA GLU A 121 -19.50 -4.47 34.61
C GLU A 121 -20.95 -4.09 34.98
N ALA A 122 -21.86 -4.09 34.00
CA ALA A 122 -23.29 -3.85 34.25
C ALA A 122 -23.89 -4.88 35.21
N ALA A 123 -23.62 -6.18 35.00
CA ALA A 123 -24.10 -7.24 35.88
C ALA A 123 -23.56 -7.11 37.31
N GLN A 124 -22.30 -6.70 37.48
CA GLN A 124 -21.71 -6.43 38.79
C GLN A 124 -22.37 -5.23 39.49
N MET A 125 -22.64 -4.15 38.77
CA MET A 125 -23.33 -2.97 39.33
C MET A 125 -24.77 -3.31 39.76
N ASP A 126 -25.49 -4.07 38.94
CA ASP A 126 -26.85 -4.52 39.25
C ASP A 126 -26.86 -5.39 40.52
N GLU A 127 -25.90 -6.31 40.67
CA GLU A 127 -25.77 -7.14 41.87
C GLU A 127 -25.51 -6.28 43.12
N MET A 128 -24.59 -5.31 43.05
CA MET A 128 -24.31 -4.39 44.17
C MET A 128 -25.54 -3.56 44.54
N GLY A 129 -26.30 -3.07 43.55
CA GLY A 129 -27.53 -2.33 43.77
C GLY A 129 -28.59 -3.16 44.51
N LEU A 130 -28.77 -4.42 44.11
CA LEU A 130 -29.68 -5.35 44.79
C LEU A 130 -29.23 -5.66 46.22
N GLN A 131 -27.92 -5.79 46.47
CA GLN A 131 -27.38 -6.03 47.82
C GLN A 131 -27.58 -4.80 48.73
N LEU A 132 -27.31 -3.58 48.24
CA LEU A 132 -27.56 -2.34 48.98
C LEU A 132 -29.04 -2.18 49.35
N HIS A 133 -29.93 -2.42 48.39
CA HIS A 133 -31.37 -2.33 48.60
C HIS A 133 -31.85 -3.33 49.66
N ARG A 134 -31.40 -4.59 49.58
CA ARG A 134 -31.70 -5.62 50.60
C ARG A 134 -31.22 -5.22 52.00
N ARG A 135 -30.03 -4.62 52.10
CA ARG A 135 -29.51 -4.13 53.39
C ARG A 135 -30.37 -3.02 53.97
N LYS A 136 -30.79 -2.06 53.15
CA LYS A 136 -31.65 -0.95 53.56
C LYS A 136 -33.04 -1.41 54.02
N GLN A 137 -33.62 -2.40 53.33
CA GLN A 137 -34.90 -2.99 53.75
C GLN A 137 -34.80 -3.72 55.09
N ARG A 138 -33.70 -4.44 55.34
CA ARG A 138 -33.45 -5.07 56.65
C ARG A 138 -33.28 -4.06 57.78
N SER A 139 -32.52 -2.98 57.58
CA SER A 139 -32.33 -1.94 58.60
C SER A 139 -33.55 -1.05 58.83
N GLY A 140 -34.46 -0.94 57.86
CA GLY A 140 -35.72 -0.18 57.99
C GLY A 140 -36.87 -0.96 58.63
N GLY A 141 -36.74 -2.29 58.74
CA GLY A 141 -37.74 -3.17 59.38
C GLY A 141 -37.60 -3.30 60.89
N GLU A 142 -36.48 -2.89 61.49
CA GLU A 142 -36.22 -2.99 62.93
C GLU A 142 -36.62 -1.73 63.73
N GLY A 143 -37.24 -0.72 63.09
CA GLY A 143 -37.75 0.50 63.76
C GLY A 143 -39.26 0.51 64.05
N GLY A 144 -39.95 -0.62 63.87
CA GLY A 144 -41.41 -0.71 63.88
C GLY A 144 -41.97 -1.92 64.62
N ALA A 145 -41.46 -2.21 65.81
CA ALA A 145 -42.16 -3.03 66.80
C ALA A 145 -41.72 -2.57 68.19
N SER A 146 -42.70 -1.98 68.90
CA SER A 146 -42.84 -1.67 70.33
C SER A 146 -41.59 -1.61 71.23
#